data_AF-A0AAW9HZ68-F1
#
_entry.id   AF-A0AAW9HZ68-F1
#
_cell.length_a   1.000
_cell.length_b   1.000
_cell.length_c   1.000
_cell.angle_alpha   90.00
_cell.angle_beta   90.00
_cell.angle_gamma   90.00
#
_symmetry.space_group_name_H-M   'P 1'
#
loop_
_entity.id
_entity.type
_entity.pdbx_description
1 polymer ?
#
loop_
_entity_poly.entity_id
_entity_poly.type
_entity_poly.pdbx_seq_one_letter_code
_entity_poly.pdbx_strand_id
1 'polypeptide(L)' 'FSHVMHIGSTVSGKIRPECDALDAVASILPAGTLSGAPKIRACQLINDLEGNKRGIYGGAIGYLDFSGNLDTCIGIR' A
#
# COMPACT_ATOMS: atom_id res chain seq x y z
N PHE A 1 12.81 -15.27 -6.65
CA PHE A 1 13.94 -14.33 -6.50
C PHE A 1 15.23 -15.07 -6.82
N SER A 2 16.00 -14.61 -7.81
CA SER A 2 17.24 -15.26 -8.23
C SER A 2 18.52 -14.59 -7.68
N HIS A 3 18.42 -13.36 -7.17
CA HIS A 3 19.59 -12.55 -6.83
C HIS A 3 19.48 -11.80 -5.49
N VAL A 4 18.34 -11.89 -4.79
CA VAL A 4 18.11 -11.18 -3.51
C VAL A 4 17.29 -12.04 -2.56
N MET A 5 17.50 -11.84 -1.26
CA MET A 5 16.69 -12.41 -0.19
C MET A 5 15.95 -11.29 0.54
N HIS A 6 14.65 -11.47 0.76
CA HIS A 6 13.82 -10.52 1.51
C HIS A 6 13.56 -11.10 2.92
N ILE A 7 13.96 -10.36 3.95
CA ILE A 7 13.50 -10.62 5.31
C ILE A 7 12.22 -9.79 5.50
N GLY A 8 11.09 -10.47 5.58
CA GLY A 8 9.79 -9.87 5.76
C GLY A 8 9.18 -10.20 7.12
N SER A 9 8.19 -9.42 7.52
CA SER A 9 7.28 -9.76 8.60
C SER A 9 5.86 -9.88 8.04
N THR A 10 5.09 -10.85 8.54
CA THR A 10 3.68 -11.01 8.18
C THR A 10 2.81 -10.40 9.27
N VAL A 11 1.94 -9.47 8.86
CA VAL A 11 0.93 -8.87 9.73
C VAL A 11 -0.45 -9.25 9.16
N SER A 12 -1.32 -9.76 10.01
CA SER A 12 -2.69 -10.16 9.64
C SER A 12 -3.69 -9.75 10.69
N GLY A 13 -4.96 -9.66 10.29
CA GLY A 13 -6.07 -9.29 11.16
C GLY A 13 -7.41 -9.70 10.55
N LYS A 14 -8.47 -9.62 11.35
CA LYS A 14 -9.84 -9.78 10.86
C LYS A 14 -10.42 -8.41 10.56
N ILE A 15 -11.03 -8.27 9.40
CA ILE A 15 -11.77 -7.06 9.06
C ILE A 15 -12.96 -6.90 10.01
N ARG A 16 -13.31 -5.65 10.32
CA ARG A 16 -14.49 -5.37 11.15
C ARG A 16 -15.77 -5.70 10.35
N PRO A 17 -16.87 -6.11 11.02
CA PRO A 17 -18.09 -6.54 10.34
C PRO A 17 -18.72 -5.48 9.40
N GLU A 18 -18.46 -4.19 9.67
CA GLU A 18 -18.97 -3.06 8.91
C GLU A 18 -18.05 -2.60 7.76
N CYS A 19 -16.91 -3.26 7.54
CA CYS A 19 -15.93 -2.88 6.53
C CYS A 19 -15.71 -3.99 5.49
N ASP A 20 -15.27 -3.60 4.30
CA ASP A 20 -14.94 -4.51 3.20
C ASP A 20 -13.46 -4.43 2.73
N ALA A 21 -13.10 -5.24 1.74
CA ALA A 21 -11.73 -5.30 1.21
C ALA A 21 -11.23 -3.93 0.69
N LEU A 22 -12.11 -3.06 0.17
CA LEU A 22 -11.74 -1.74 -0.32
C LEU A 22 -11.47 -0.78 0.85
N ASP A 23 -12.23 -0.86 1.94
CA ASP A 23 -11.93 -0.12 3.17
C ASP A 23 -10.54 -0.48 3.71
N ALA A 24 -10.19 -1.77 3.66
CA ALA A 24 -8.87 -2.23 4.06
C ALA A 24 -7.77 -1.58 3.19
N VAL A 25 -7.91 -1.61 1.86
CA VAL A 25 -6.96 -0.98 0.93
C VAL A 25 -6.85 0.53 1.15
N ALA A 26 -7.97 1.22 1.29
CA ALA A 26 -8.01 2.66 1.54
C ALA A 26 -7.31 3.05 2.86
N SER A 27 -7.40 2.19 3.88
CA SER A 27 -6.75 2.44 5.17
C SER A 27 -5.22 2.26 5.14
N ILE A 28 -4.71 1.34 4.30
CA ILE A 28 -3.29 1.01 4.26
C ILE A 28 -2.51 1.84 3.24
N LEU A 29 -3.14 2.34 2.18
CA LEU A 29 -2.45 3.12 1.14
C LEU A 29 -2.36 4.63 1.48
N PRO A 30 -1.33 5.34 0.95
CA PRO A 30 -0.14 4.79 0.31
C PRO A 30 0.68 3.96 1.32
N ALA A 31 1.38 2.94 0.81
CA ALA A 31 2.09 2.00 1.66
C ALA A 31 3.14 2.71 2.53
N GLY A 32 3.25 2.29 3.80
CA GLY A 32 4.21 2.85 4.75
C GLY A 32 5.66 2.76 4.26
N THR A 33 5.99 1.72 3.50
CA THR A 33 7.33 1.46 2.95
C THR A 33 7.76 2.46 1.87
N LEU A 34 6.82 3.20 1.26
CA LEU A 34 7.09 4.21 0.24
C LEU A 34 6.63 5.62 0.62
N SER A 35 6.10 5.78 1.83
CA SER A 35 5.76 7.08 2.41
C SER A 35 6.71 7.37 3.56
N GLY A 36 6.49 6.72 4.71
CA GLY A 36 7.28 6.86 5.92
C GLY A 36 6.38 6.90 7.16
N ALA A 37 6.95 7.28 8.30
CA ALA A 37 6.24 7.41 9.56
C ALA A 37 6.62 8.72 10.26
N PRO A 38 5.65 9.53 10.75
CA PRO A 38 4.20 9.40 10.59
C PRO A 38 3.72 9.60 9.13
N LYS A 39 2.81 8.73 8.64
CA LYS A 39 2.43 8.59 7.21
C LYS A 39 2.08 9.93 6.55
N ILE A 40 1.13 10.67 7.11
CA ILE A 40 0.63 11.93 6.51
C ILE A 40 1.77 12.96 6.40
N ARG A 41 2.58 13.10 7.46
CA ARG A 41 3.69 14.07 7.46
C ARG A 41 4.77 13.68 6.46
N ALA A 42 5.09 12.39 6.37
CA ALA A 42 6.05 11.89 5.38
C ALA A 42 5.56 12.15 3.94
N CYS A 43 4.29 11.90 3.63
CA CYS A 43 3.72 12.19 2.31
C CYS A 43 3.78 13.69 1.96
N GLN A 44 3.54 14.59 2.91
CA GLN A 44 3.66 16.04 2.69
C GLN A 44 5.10 16.41 2.30
N LEU A 45 6.08 15.95 3.07
CA LEU A 45 7.49 16.23 2.80
C LEU A 45 7.94 15.65 1.45
N ILE A 46 7.51 14.44 1.11
CA ILE A 46 7.77 13.84 -0.21
C ILE A 46 7.22 14.73 -1.32
N ASN A 47 5.98 15.18 -1.18
CA ASN A 47 5.34 16.04 -2.18
C ASN A 47 6.09 17.37 -2.36
N ASP A 48 6.54 17.98 -1.25
CA ASP A 48 7.31 19.22 -1.27
C ASP A 48 8.70 19.05 -1.93
N LEU A 49 9.33 17.88 -1.76
CA LEU A 49 10.67 17.58 -2.26
C LEU A 49 10.68 17.10 -3.72
N GLU A 50 9.68 16.31 -4.14
CA GLU A 50 9.65 15.72 -5.49
C GLU A 50 9.08 16.66 -6.54
N GLY A 51 8.17 17.57 -6.16
CA GLY A 51 7.61 18.56 -7.08
C GLY A 51 6.80 17.99 -8.25
N ASN A 52 6.51 16.68 -8.25
CA ASN A 52 5.72 16.01 -9.27
C ASN A 52 4.85 14.88 -8.66
N LYS A 53 3.88 14.39 -9.44
CA LYS A 53 3.04 13.26 -9.02
C LYS A 53 3.76 11.95 -9.31
N ARG A 54 3.78 11.04 -8.32
CA ARG A 54 4.35 9.68 -8.46
C ARG A 54 3.57 8.73 -9.37
N GLY A 55 2.32 9.06 -9.70
CA GLY A 55 1.47 8.20 -10.53
C GLY A 55 1.26 6.84 -9.88
N ILE A 56 1.62 5.77 -10.60
CA ILE A 56 1.50 4.38 -10.10
C ILE A 56 2.57 4.06 -9.05
N TYR A 57 3.70 4.78 -9.02
CA TYR A 57 4.79 4.51 -8.08
C TYR A 57 4.34 4.74 -6.64
N GLY A 58 4.30 3.67 -5.85
CA GLY A 58 3.78 3.65 -4.48
C GLY A 58 2.25 3.63 -4.35
N GLY A 59 1.54 3.49 -5.47
CA GLY A 59 0.14 3.10 -5.49
C GLY A 59 -0.04 1.59 -5.28
N ALA A 60 -1.18 1.05 -5.71
CA ALA A 60 -1.45 -0.38 -5.68
C ALA A 60 -1.92 -0.89 -7.04
N ILE A 61 -1.57 -2.13 -7.36
CA ILE A 61 -1.94 -2.87 -8.56
C ILE A 61 -2.45 -4.23 -8.12
N GLY A 62 -3.58 -4.69 -8.65
CA GLY A 62 -4.16 -5.94 -8.21
C GLY A 62 -5.52 -6.23 -8.83
N TYR A 63 -6.28 -7.11 -8.19
CA TYR A 63 -7.65 -7.45 -8.59
C TYR A 63 -8.61 -7.43 -7.39
N LEU A 64 -9.89 -7.26 -7.71
CA LEU A 64 -11.02 -7.47 -6.83
C LEU A 64 -12.03 -8.33 -7.58
N ASP A 65 -12.60 -9.34 -6.91
CA ASP A 65 -13.67 -10.16 -7.46
C ASP A 65 -15.04 -9.86 -6.83
N PHE A 66 -16.10 -10.43 -7.42
CA PHE A 66 -17.47 -10.29 -6.91
C PHE A 66 -17.74 -11.10 -5.63
N SER A 67 -16.82 -11.96 -5.22
CA SER A 67 -16.90 -12.70 -3.95
C SER A 67 -16.28 -11.91 -2.79
N GLY A 68 -15.74 -10.71 -3.06
CA GLY A 68 -15.09 -9.85 -2.07
C GLY A 68 -13.62 -10.18 -1.83
N ASN A 69 -13.02 -11.05 -2.63
CA ASN A 69 -11.58 -11.31 -2.56
C ASN A 69 -10.83 -10.18 -3.23
N LEU A 70 -9.76 -9.72 -2.58
CA LEU A 70 -8.88 -8.68 -3.07
C LEU A 70 -7.44 -9.12 -2.83
N ASP A 71 -6.61 -8.96 -3.87
CA ASP A 71 -5.16 -9.12 -3.77
C ASP A 71 -4.49 -7.97 -4.52
N THR A 72 -3.55 -7.32 -3.86
CA THR A 72 -2.84 -6.15 -4.39
C THR A 72 -1.38 -6.20 -4.02
N CYS A 73 -0.53 -5.86 -4.97
CA CYS A 73 0.85 -5.47 -4.72
C CYS A 73 1.00 -3.95 -4.72
N ILE A 74 2.06 -3.48 -4.08
CA ILE A 74 2.46 -2.06 -4.16
C ILE A 74 3.04 -1.83 -5.55
N GLY A 75 2.72 -0.68 -6.16
CA GLY A 75 3.25 -0.23 -7.45
C GLY A 75 4.74 0.10 -7.38
N ILE A 76 5.56 -0.94 -7.23
CA ILE A 76 7.02 -0.97 -7.28
C ILE A 76 7.45 -2.25 -7.97
N ARG A 77 8.73 -2.31 -8.35
CA ARG A 77 9.32 -3.48 -9.01
C ARG A 77 9.21 -4.75 -8.16
#